data_AF-S7N7L4-F1
#
_entry.id   AF-S7N7L4-F1
#
_cell.length_a   1.000
_cell.length_b   1.000
_cell.length_c   1.000
_cell.angle_alpha   90.00
_cell.angle_beta   90.00
_cell.angle_gamma   90.00
#
_symmetry.space_group_name_H-M   'P 1'
#
loop_
_entity.id
_entity.type
_entity.pdbx_description
1 polymer ?
#
loop_
_entity_poly.entity_id
_entity_poly.type
_entity_poly.pdbx_seq_one_letter_code
_entity_poly.pdbx_strand_id
1 'polypeptide(L)'
;MRCHGVPLVTISRGRVVYENGVFMCAEGTGKFCPLRSFPDTVYKKLVQREKTLKVKGVDRTPYLGDVAVVVHPGKKEMGTPLADTPTRPVTRHGGMRDLHESSFSLSGSQIDDHVPKRASARILAPPGGRSSGIW
;
A
#
# COMPACT_ATOMS: atom_id res chain seq x y z
N MET A 1 7.82 27.04 34.50
CA MET A 1 7.29 25.66 34.34
C MET A 1 7.66 24.86 35.59
N ARG A 2 6.76 24.02 36.13
CA ARG A 2 7.04 23.17 37.31
C ARG A 2 7.16 21.71 36.87
N CYS A 3 8.31 21.10 37.10
CA CYS A 3 8.57 19.68 36.81
C CYS A 3 8.73 18.90 38.11
N HIS A 4 8.12 17.72 38.19
CA HIS A 4 8.15 16.88 39.39
C HIS A 4 9.27 15.83 39.39
N GLY A 5 9.71 15.38 38.20
CA GLY A 5 10.84 14.46 38.06
C GLY A 5 12.08 15.19 37.56
N VAL A 6 13.17 15.13 38.33
CA VAL A 6 14.46 15.73 37.97
C VAL A 6 15.59 14.71 38.22
N PRO A 7 16.63 14.68 37.36
CA PRO A 7 17.78 13.82 37.60
C PRO A 7 18.59 14.36 38.79
N LEU A 8 18.79 13.54 39.82
CA LEU A 8 19.70 13.88 40.93
C LEU A 8 21.15 13.54 40.58
N VAL A 9 21.35 12.43 39.86
CA VAL A 9 22.64 11.94 39.39
C VAL A 9 22.49 11.50 37.94
N THR A 10 23.48 11.79 37.09
CA THR A 10 23.59 11.24 35.73
C THR A 10 24.88 10.45 35.60
N ILE A 11 24.76 9.21 35.14
CA ILE A 11 25.90 8.34 34.83
C ILE A 11 26.03 8.20 33.32
N SER A 12 27.24 8.40 32.80
CA SER A 12 27.56 8.14 31.41
C SER A 12 28.84 7.32 31.34
N ARG A 13 28.80 6.20 30.59
CA ARG A 13 29.95 5.30 30.38
C ARG A 13 30.63 4.86 31.68
N GLY A 14 29.85 4.61 32.74
CA GLY A 14 30.34 4.16 34.05
C GLY A 14 30.94 5.27 34.93
N ARG A 15 30.73 6.55 34.59
CA ARG A 15 31.22 7.70 35.37
C ARG A 15 30.05 8.60 35.78
N VAL A 16 30.09 9.13 36.99
CA VAL A 16 29.20 10.23 37.42
C VAL A 16 29.61 11.49 36.66
N VAL A 17 28.71 12.02 35.84
CA VAL A 17 28.95 13.24 35.04
C VAL A 17 28.11 14.42 35.50
N TYR A 18 27.13 14.18 36.36
CA TYR A 18 26.31 15.20 36.99
C TYR A 18 25.82 14.70 38.35
N GLU A 19 25.98 15.49 39.39
CA GLU A 19 25.53 15.20 40.75
C GLU A 19 25.43 16.51 41.55
N ASN A 20 24.48 16.61 42.48
CA ASN A 20 24.31 17.77 43.38
C ASN A 20 24.21 19.13 42.63
N GLY A 21 23.62 19.13 41.43
CA GLY A 21 23.50 20.35 40.63
C GLY A 21 24.75 20.72 39.83
N VAL A 22 25.85 19.96 39.94
CA VAL A 22 27.14 20.26 39.31
C VAL A 22 27.39 19.30 38.15
N PHE A 23 27.77 19.85 36.99
CA PHE A 23 28.18 19.07 35.82
C PHE A 23 29.71 18.90 35.81
N MET A 24 30.16 17.65 35.61
CA MET A 24 31.56 17.25 35.74
C MET A 24 31.96 16.30 34.60
N CYS A 25 32.08 16.83 33.37
CA CYS A 25 32.49 16.05 32.21
C CYS A 25 33.42 16.85 31.31
N ALA A 26 34.52 16.25 30.86
CA ALA A 26 35.43 16.87 29.91
C ALA A 26 34.91 16.74 28.47
N GLU A 27 35.18 17.74 27.65
CA GLU A 27 34.90 17.70 26.21
C GLU A 27 35.58 16.48 25.55
N GLY A 28 34.90 15.86 24.58
CA GLY A 28 35.42 14.66 23.90
C GLY A 28 35.34 13.35 24.71
N THR A 29 34.81 13.35 25.94
CA THR A 29 34.55 12.13 26.72
C THR A 29 33.51 11.22 26.05
N GLY A 30 32.55 11.82 25.34
CA GLY A 30 31.60 11.10 24.50
C GLY A 30 32.30 10.31 23.39
N LYS A 31 31.64 9.27 22.88
CA LYS A 31 32.13 8.47 21.76
C LYS A 31 31.03 8.33 20.72
N PHE A 32 31.43 8.32 19.46
CA PHE A 32 30.54 7.94 18.37
C PHE A 32 30.09 6.49 18.54
N CYS A 33 28.79 6.24 18.36
CA CYS A 33 28.20 4.91 18.38
C CYS A 33 27.70 4.59 16.96
N PRO A 34 28.47 3.84 16.14
CA PRO A 34 28.03 3.45 14.82
C PRO A 34 26.73 2.64 14.89
N LEU A 35 25.74 3.01 14.08
CA LEU A 35 24.49 2.27 13.99
C LEU A 35 24.57 1.26 12.84
N ARG A 36 24.32 -0.01 13.15
CA ARG A 36 24.24 -1.06 12.13
C ARG A 36 22.94 -0.89 11.32
N SER A 37 23.02 -1.09 10.01
CA SER A 37 21.85 -1.21 9.16
C SER A 37 21.04 -2.48 9.49
N PHE A 38 19.79 -2.50 9.06
CA PHE A 38 18.88 -3.64 9.22
C PHE A 38 18.69 -4.11 10.68
N PRO A 39 18.21 -3.24 11.58
CA PRO A 39 17.96 -3.63 12.96
C PRO A 39 16.91 -4.74 13.05
N ASP A 40 17.20 -5.74 13.87
CA ASP A 40 16.37 -6.93 14.07
C ASP A 40 14.91 -6.61 14.45
N THR A 41 14.70 -5.58 15.26
CA THR A 41 13.37 -5.14 15.72
C THR A 41 12.42 -4.83 14.57
N VAL A 42 12.97 -4.41 13.42
CA VAL A 42 12.21 -4.10 12.20
C VAL A 42 12.34 -5.22 11.17
N TYR A 43 13.56 -5.68 10.91
CA TYR A 43 13.84 -6.51 9.74
C TYR A 43 13.66 -8.01 9.94
N LYS A 44 13.71 -8.55 11.18
CA LYS A 44 13.49 -9.99 11.40
C LYS A 44 12.16 -10.47 10.81
N LYS A 45 11.08 -9.73 11.07
CA LYS A 45 9.75 -10.05 10.52
C LYS A 45 9.66 -9.82 9.01
N LEU A 46 10.36 -8.83 8.48
CA LEU A 46 10.35 -8.53 7.04
C LEU A 46 11.05 -9.62 6.23
N VAL A 47 12.16 -10.17 6.73
CA VAL A 47 12.86 -11.29 6.10
C VAL A 47 11.95 -12.51 5.99
N GLN A 48 11.21 -12.83 7.05
CA GLN A 48 10.27 -13.95 7.01
C GLN A 48 9.09 -13.67 6.09
N ARG A 49 8.55 -12.45 6.13
CA ARG A 49 7.48 -12.02 5.23
C ARG A 49 7.87 -12.15 3.76
N GLU A 50 9.08 -11.71 3.40
CA GLU A 50 9.58 -11.80 2.02
C GLU A 50 9.71 -13.25 1.54
N LYS A 51 10.13 -14.18 2.42
CA LYS A 51 10.18 -15.60 2.10
C LYS A 51 8.79 -16.18 1.83
N THR A 52 7.78 -15.73 2.57
CA THR A 52 6.41 -16.27 2.49
C THR A 52 5.57 -15.60 1.40
N LEU A 53 5.76 -14.31 1.13
CA LEU A 53 4.99 -13.55 0.12
C LEU A 53 5.45 -13.82 -1.34
N LYS A 54 5.92 -15.03 -1.63
CA LYS A 54 6.22 -15.44 -3.00
C LYS A 54 4.93 -15.66 -3.77
N VAL A 55 4.61 -14.71 -4.66
CA VAL A 55 3.48 -14.84 -5.58
C VAL A 55 3.69 -16.05 -6.49
N LYS A 56 2.66 -16.90 -6.62
CA LYS A 56 2.68 -18.08 -7.48
C LYS A 56 1.60 -17.93 -8.55
N GLY A 57 2.01 -18.07 -9.82
CA GLY A 57 1.07 -18.14 -10.93
C GLY A 57 0.21 -19.40 -10.83
N VAL A 58 -1.03 -19.32 -11.33
CA VAL A 58 -1.87 -20.51 -11.44
C VAL A 58 -1.40 -21.27 -12.67
N ASP A 59 -1.06 -22.54 -12.46
CA ASP A 59 -0.66 -23.44 -13.54
C ASP A 59 -1.87 -23.74 -14.43
N ARG A 60 -1.73 -23.47 -15.73
CA ARG A 60 -2.77 -23.65 -16.74
C ARG A 60 -2.11 -24.05 -18.05
N THR A 61 -2.77 -24.94 -18.78
CA THR A 61 -2.43 -25.16 -20.19
C THR A 61 -2.63 -23.86 -20.98
N PRO A 62 -1.80 -23.60 -22.01
CA PRO A 62 -2.04 -22.47 -22.91
C PRO A 62 -3.46 -22.51 -23.49
N TYR A 63 -4.07 -21.34 -23.64
CA TYR A 63 -5.37 -21.24 -24.31
C TYR A 63 -5.21 -21.56 -25.80
N LEU A 64 -5.98 -22.54 -26.29
CA LEU A 64 -5.98 -22.97 -27.68
C LEU A 64 -7.30 -22.65 -28.41
N GLY A 65 -8.26 -22.03 -27.73
CA GLY A 65 -9.54 -21.68 -28.34
C GLY A 65 -9.43 -20.47 -29.26
N ASP A 66 -10.50 -20.18 -29.98
CA ASP A 66 -10.57 -19.03 -30.85
C ASP A 66 -10.51 -17.72 -30.05
N VAL A 67 -9.78 -16.73 -30.56
CA VAL A 67 -9.74 -15.38 -30.01
C VAL A 67 -10.52 -14.48 -30.97
N ALA A 68 -11.57 -13.83 -30.48
CA ALA A 68 -12.32 -12.89 -31.28
C ALA A 68 -11.42 -11.72 -31.70
N VAL A 69 -11.37 -11.44 -33.01
CA VAL A 69 -10.69 -10.25 -33.53
C VAL A 69 -11.55 -9.04 -33.21
N VAL A 70 -11.23 -8.36 -32.12
CA VAL A 70 -11.82 -7.05 -31.81
C VAL A 70 -11.11 -6.03 -32.69
N VAL A 71 -11.73 -5.68 -33.82
CA VAL A 71 -11.25 -4.59 -34.67
C VAL A 71 -11.44 -3.29 -33.89
N HIS A 72 -10.36 -2.77 -33.31
CA HIS A 72 -10.34 -1.38 -32.86
C HIS A 72 -10.27 -0.49 -34.11
N PRO A 73 -11.29 0.32 -34.40
CA PRO A 73 -11.23 1.27 -35.49
C PRO A 73 -10.27 2.40 -35.09
N GLY A 74 -8.98 2.22 -35.39
CA GLY A 74 -7.96 3.24 -35.15
C GLY A 74 -6.72 2.70 -34.48
N LYS A 75 -5.87 2.02 -35.26
CA LYS A 75 -4.45 2.35 -35.41
C LYS A 75 -3.89 1.52 -36.54
N LYS A 76 -3.67 2.18 -37.68
CA LYS A 76 -2.84 1.69 -38.77
C LYS A 76 -1.50 1.21 -38.21
N GLU A 77 -1.06 0.07 -38.72
CA GLU A 77 0.20 -0.57 -38.43
C GLU A 77 1.39 0.40 -38.44
N MET A 78 2.21 0.33 -37.39
CA MET A 78 3.66 0.46 -37.51
C MET A 78 4.33 -0.02 -36.23
N GLY A 79 5.15 -1.07 -36.34
CA GLY A 79 6.06 -1.48 -35.27
C GLY A 79 6.48 -2.94 -35.36
N THR A 80 7.74 -3.16 -35.73
CA THR A 80 8.48 -4.43 -35.85
C THR A 80 8.50 -5.28 -34.56
N PRO A 81 8.72 -6.61 -34.63
CA PRO A 81 8.57 -7.55 -33.51
C PRO A 81 9.80 -7.61 -32.59
N LEU A 82 10.42 -6.46 -32.28
CA LEU A 82 11.62 -6.40 -31.43
C LEU A 82 11.60 -5.16 -30.55
N ALA A 83 10.86 -5.23 -29.45
CA ALA A 83 11.10 -4.40 -28.27
C ALA A 83 10.41 -5.05 -27.06
N ASP A 84 11.23 -5.65 -26.20
CA ASP A 84 10.85 -6.00 -24.84
C ASP A 84 10.30 -4.78 -24.10
N THR A 85 9.29 -5.04 -23.26
CA THR A 85 8.61 -4.15 -22.30
C THR A 85 7.67 -3.06 -22.84
N PRO A 86 6.33 -3.18 -22.65
CA PRO A 86 5.45 -2.03 -22.64
C PRO A 86 5.49 -1.39 -21.26
N THR A 87 6.29 -0.34 -21.12
CA THR A 87 6.08 0.73 -20.15
C THR A 87 4.61 1.14 -20.23
N ARG A 88 3.85 0.94 -19.15
CA ARG A 88 2.43 1.30 -19.04
C ARG A 88 2.21 2.72 -19.59
N PRO A 89 1.42 2.92 -20.66
CA PRO A 89 1.10 4.26 -21.12
C PRO A 89 0.17 4.92 -20.10
N VAL A 90 0.54 6.12 -19.69
CA VAL A 90 -0.28 7.05 -18.92
C VAL A 90 -1.70 7.09 -19.49
N THR A 91 -2.70 7.05 -18.62
CA THR A 91 -4.11 7.35 -18.93
C THR A 91 -4.22 8.79 -19.42
N ARG A 92 -3.83 9.06 -20.67
CA ARG A 92 -4.18 10.30 -21.35
C ARG A 92 -5.59 10.11 -21.88
N HIS A 93 -6.55 10.60 -21.09
CA HIS A 93 -7.90 10.90 -21.56
C HIS A 93 -7.81 12.00 -22.63
N GLY A 94 -7.43 11.61 -23.85
CA GLY A 94 -7.36 12.47 -25.02
C GLY A 94 -8.41 12.05 -26.02
N GLY A 95 -9.62 12.60 -25.88
CA GLY A 95 -10.73 12.37 -26.78
C GLY A 95 -12.03 12.77 -26.08
N MET A 96 -12.59 13.90 -26.52
CA MET A 96 -13.88 14.44 -26.09
C MET A 96 -14.90 13.29 -26.02
N ARG A 97 -15.32 12.92 -24.81
CA ARG A 97 -16.48 12.02 -24.66
C ARG A 97 -17.68 12.82 -25.12
N ASP A 98 -18.45 12.31 -26.09
CA ASP A 98 -19.71 12.92 -26.46
C ASP A 98 -20.62 12.91 -25.22
N LEU A 99 -20.87 14.11 -24.67
CA LEU A 99 -21.67 14.29 -23.47
C LEU A 99 -23.16 14.09 -23.77
N HIS A 100 -23.58 14.13 -25.04
CA HIS A 100 -24.97 13.93 -25.45
C HIS A 100 -25.36 12.45 -25.54
N GLU A 101 -24.40 11.53 -25.63
CA GLU A 101 -24.66 10.08 -25.57
C GLU A 101 -24.44 9.48 -24.17
N SER A 102 -24.06 10.31 -23.19
CA SER A 102 -23.92 9.89 -21.80
C SER A 102 -25.28 9.59 -21.17
N SER A 103 -25.55 8.32 -20.88
CA SER A 103 -26.70 7.90 -20.06
C SER A 103 -26.51 8.14 -18.56
N PHE A 104 -25.37 8.69 -18.13
CA PHE A 104 -25.15 9.05 -16.73
C PHE A 104 -25.49 10.52 -16.47
N SER A 105 -26.40 10.76 -15.53
CA SER A 105 -26.75 12.09 -15.03
C SER A 105 -25.97 12.37 -13.75
N LEU A 106 -25.27 13.51 -13.66
CA LEU A 106 -24.54 13.93 -12.45
C LEU A 106 -25.48 14.46 -11.34
N SER A 107 -26.77 14.59 -11.64
CA SER A 107 -27.78 15.02 -10.67
C SER A 107 -28.08 13.98 -9.59
N GLY A 108 -27.51 12.77 -9.70
CA GLY A 108 -27.68 11.69 -8.72
C GLY A 108 -29.04 11.00 -8.79
N SER A 109 -29.95 11.44 -9.68
CA SER A 109 -31.22 10.76 -9.92
C SER A 109 -30.97 9.40 -10.59
N GLN A 110 -31.44 8.33 -9.97
CA GLN A 110 -31.38 6.97 -10.53
C GLN A 110 -32.70 6.64 -11.25
N ILE A 111 -32.61 5.79 -12.27
CA ILE A 111 -33.74 5.41 -13.14
C ILE A 111 -34.93 4.80 -12.38
N ASP A 112 -34.71 4.34 -11.15
CA ASP A 112 -35.69 3.64 -10.31
C ASP A 112 -36.06 4.43 -9.05
N ASP A 113 -35.72 5.72 -8.94
CA ASP A 113 -36.08 6.54 -7.77
C ASP A 113 -37.59 6.67 -7.55
N HIS A 114 -38.39 6.48 -8.60
CA HIS A 114 -39.85 6.44 -8.53
C HIS A 114 -40.42 5.08 -8.07
N VAL A 115 -39.57 4.05 -7.99
CA VAL A 115 -39.96 2.72 -7.53
C VAL A 115 -39.82 2.70 -6.01
N PRO A 116 -40.89 2.33 -5.25
CA PRO A 116 -40.80 2.23 -3.79
C PRO A 116 -39.65 1.31 -3.40
N LYS A 117 -38.72 1.82 -2.58
CA LYS A 117 -37.58 1.03 -2.09
C LYS A 117 -38.11 -0.22 -1.41
N ARG A 118 -37.87 -1.40 -2.00
CA ARG A 118 -38.12 -2.67 -1.30
C ARG A 118 -37.23 -2.67 -0.07
N ALA A 119 -37.79 -3.10 1.07
CA ALA A 119 -36.99 -3.35 2.26
C ALA A 119 -35.86 -4.31 1.89
N SER A 120 -34.63 -3.80 1.82
CA SER A 120 -33.47 -4.65 1.55
C SER A 120 -33.28 -5.53 2.77
N ALA A 121 -33.37 -6.85 2.58
CA ALA A 121 -32.93 -7.77 3.60
C ALA A 121 -31.43 -7.50 3.83
N ARG A 122 -31.05 -7.06 5.04
CA ARG A 122 -29.65 -6.99 5.42
C ARG A 122 -29.09 -8.41 5.34
N ILE A 123 -28.30 -8.67 4.31
CA ILE A 123 -27.58 -9.94 4.18
C ILE A 123 -26.48 -9.92 5.25
N LEU A 124 -26.78 -10.50 6.41
CA LEU A 124 -25.88 -10.61 7.57
C LEU A 124 -24.68 -11.54 7.33
N ALA A 125 -24.64 -12.27 6.22
CA ALA A 125 -23.48 -13.05 5.78
C ALA A 125 -23.42 -13.10 4.25
N PRO A 126 -22.31 -12.68 3.60
CA PRO A 126 -22.19 -12.73 2.15
C PRO A 126 -22.32 -14.18 1.61
N PRO A 127 -22.62 -14.36 0.30
CA PRO A 127 -22.66 -15.68 -0.32
C PRO A 127 -21.30 -16.37 -0.12
N GLY A 128 -21.28 -17.44 0.67
CA GLY A 128 -20.05 -18.10 1.13
C GLY A 128 -19.98 -18.37 2.64
N GLY A 129 -20.92 -17.84 3.44
CA GLY A 129 -21.02 -18.16 4.88
C GLY A 129 -20.04 -17.38 5.76
N ARG A 130 -20.16 -17.52 7.08
CA ARG A 130 -19.38 -16.78 8.09
C ARG A 130 -17.95 -17.30 8.15
N SER A 131 -16.95 -16.42 8.05
CA SER A 131 -15.56 -16.75 8.32
C SER A 131 -15.35 -16.96 9.83
N SER A 132 -15.10 -18.20 10.25
CA SER A 132 -14.53 -18.48 11.57
C SER A 132 -13.02 -18.24 11.50
N GLY A 133 -12.53 -17.21 12.19
CA GLY A 133 -11.10 -17.06 12.44
C GLY A 133 -10.59 -18.28 13.20
N ILE A 134 -9.68 -19.02 12.59
CA ILE A 134 -8.98 -20.13 13.21
C ILE A 134 -7.98 -19.51 14.21
N TRP A 135 -8.08 -19.91 15.47
CA TRP A 135 -7.10 -19.62 16.53
C TRP A 135 -5.85 -20.46 16.31
#